data_AF-A0A1T4W3I5-F1
#
_entry.id   AF-A0A1T4W3I5-F1
#
_cell.length_a   1.000
_cell.length_b   1.000
_cell.length_c   1.000
_cell.angle_alpha   90.00
_cell.angle_beta   90.00
_cell.angle_gamma   90.00
#
_symmetry.space_group_name_H-M   'P 1'
#
loop_
_entity.id
_entity.type
_entity.pdbx_description
1 polymer ?
#
loop_
_entity_poly.entity_id
_entity_poly.type
_entity_poly.pdbx_seq_one_letter_code
_entity_poly.pdbx_strand_id
1 'polypeptide(L)'
;MSEGLQSLDLNSMKTQQPQDDTITFVPQGVCSKLIQFKVKDGCLHDVHFTGGCPGNLEGIGKLIEGMPLNVVANRLKGIRCGRKATSCPDQLVQAIEPYM
;
A
#
# COMPACT_ATOMS: atom_id res chain seq x y z
N MET A 1 38.84 34.54 16.34
CA MET A 1 39.64 33.58 15.56
C MET A 1 40.00 32.47 16.53
N SER A 2 39.60 31.22 16.42
CA SER A 2 39.13 30.42 15.29
C SER A 2 38.33 29.27 15.89
N GLU A 3 37.17 28.98 15.30
CA GLU A 3 36.33 27.83 15.59
C GLU A 3 37.12 26.53 15.40
N GLY A 4 36.89 25.54 16.26
CA GLY A 4 37.54 24.23 16.24
C GLY A 4 36.54 23.12 16.48
N LEU A 5 36.01 22.62 15.37
CA LEU A 5 35.42 21.29 15.10
C LEU A 5 34.46 20.68 16.13
N GLN A 6 33.18 20.78 15.77
CA GLN A 6 32.11 19.89 16.21
C GLN A 6 32.39 18.45 15.77
N SER A 7 32.30 17.50 16.71
CA SER A 7 32.15 16.08 16.43
C SER A 7 30.75 15.82 15.88
N LEU A 8 30.64 15.58 14.58
CA LEU A 8 29.41 15.08 13.96
C LEU A 8 29.40 13.56 14.11
N ASP A 9 28.55 13.09 15.04
CA ASP A 9 28.27 11.66 15.23
C ASP A 9 27.66 11.06 13.95
N LEU A 10 28.32 10.03 13.45
CA LEU A 10 28.03 9.36 12.19
C LEU A 10 26.87 8.36 12.33
N ASN A 11 25.71 8.80 12.82
CA ASN A 11 24.46 8.05 12.67
C ASN A 11 23.78 8.44 11.35
N SER A 12 24.48 8.14 10.25
CA SER A 12 23.95 8.23 8.89
C SER A 12 23.27 6.90 8.53
N MET A 13 22.14 6.97 7.84
CA MET A 13 21.39 5.86 7.22
C MET A 13 20.35 5.10 8.07
N LYS A 14 19.51 5.82 8.81
CA LYS A 14 18.10 5.41 8.92
C LYS A 14 17.29 6.40 8.11
N THR A 15 16.91 6.02 6.89
CA THR A 15 15.85 6.70 6.14
C THR A 15 14.62 6.72 7.05
N GLN A 16 14.35 7.87 7.64
CA GLN A 16 13.12 8.11 8.37
C GLN A 16 11.99 8.11 7.33
N GLN A 17 11.45 6.94 7.02
CA GLN A 17 10.16 6.84 6.33
C GLN A 17 9.12 7.37 7.33
N PRO A 18 8.27 8.34 6.96
CA PRO A 18 7.17 8.77 7.80
C PRO A 18 6.22 7.58 8.00
N GLN A 19 6.23 7.00 9.19
CA GLN A 19 5.35 5.90 9.60
C GLN A 19 3.97 6.49 9.91
N ASP A 20 3.04 6.45 8.95
CA ASP A 20 1.56 6.47 9.10
C ASP A 20 0.78 7.31 8.05
N ASP A 21 1.42 7.76 6.97
CA ASP A 21 0.68 8.48 5.92
C ASP A 21 -0.23 7.54 5.10
N THR A 22 -1.52 7.86 5.06
CA THR A 22 -2.51 7.15 4.22
C THR A 22 -2.22 7.42 2.74
N ILE A 23 -1.87 6.38 2.00
CA ILE A 23 -1.68 6.40 0.56
C ILE A 23 -3.05 6.31 -0.11
N THR A 24 -3.24 7.09 -1.17
CA THR A 24 -4.48 7.13 -1.94
C THR A 24 -4.20 6.84 -3.42
N PHE A 25 -4.97 5.93 -4.01
CA PHE A 25 -4.83 5.48 -5.38
C PHE A 25 -6.18 5.47 -6.10
N VAL A 26 -6.21 5.94 -7.35
CA VAL A 26 -7.42 5.97 -8.20
C VAL A 26 -7.35 4.82 -9.21
N PRO A 27 -8.09 3.72 -8.98
CA PRO A 27 -7.97 2.53 -9.80
C PRO A 27 -8.66 2.69 -11.16
N GLN A 28 -8.21 1.94 -12.16
CA GLN A 28 -8.69 2.02 -13.53
C GLN A 28 -9.41 0.73 -13.95
N GLY A 29 -10.45 0.87 -14.78
CA GLY A 29 -11.17 -0.28 -15.36
C GLY A 29 -12.00 -1.10 -14.36
N VAL A 30 -12.22 -0.62 -13.13
CA VAL A 30 -12.93 -1.34 -12.06
C VAL A 30 -14.11 -0.54 -11.51
N CYS A 31 -14.86 -1.12 -10.56
CA CYS A 31 -16.00 -0.46 -9.93
C CYS A 31 -15.60 0.48 -8.77
N SER A 32 -14.52 0.15 -8.04
CA SER A 32 -13.95 1.07 -7.05
C SER A 32 -13.49 2.37 -7.72
N LYS A 33 -13.62 3.47 -6.99
CA LYS A 33 -13.24 4.83 -7.39
C LYS A 33 -12.03 5.35 -6.62
N LEU A 34 -11.74 4.73 -5.47
CA LEU A 34 -10.61 5.09 -4.62
C LEU A 34 -10.15 3.85 -3.86
N ILE A 35 -8.84 3.72 -3.69
CA ILE A 35 -8.23 2.76 -2.77
C ILE A 35 -7.36 3.58 -1.81
N GLN A 36 -7.53 3.36 -0.52
CA GLN A 36 -6.72 3.96 0.53
C GLN A 36 -6.09 2.86 1.36
N PHE A 37 -4.83 3.01 1.74
CA PHE A 37 -4.11 2.03 2.55
C PHE A 37 -2.89 2.67 3.19
N LYS A 38 -2.27 1.96 4.11
CA LYS A 38 -0.98 2.31 4.71
C LYS A 38 0.02 1.19 4.48
N VAL A 39 1.28 1.55 4.43
CA VAL A 39 2.40 0.60 4.44
C VAL A 39 3.22 0.86 5.68
N LYS A 40 3.31 -0.16 6.54
CA LYS A 40 4.09 -0.09 7.79
C LYS A 40 4.96 -1.32 7.90
N ASP A 41 6.27 -1.10 8.04
CA ASP A 41 7.27 -2.17 8.21
C ASP A 41 7.14 -3.29 7.14
N GLY A 42 6.88 -2.88 5.88
CA GLY A 42 6.70 -3.81 4.75
C GLY A 42 5.37 -4.56 4.71
N CYS A 43 4.42 -4.20 5.57
CA CYS A 43 3.10 -4.81 5.69
C CYS A 43 1.99 -3.85 5.28
N LEU A 44 0.92 -4.40 4.72
CA LEU A 44 -0.26 -3.65 4.28
C LEU A 44 -1.23 -3.45 5.44
N HIS A 45 -1.72 -2.23 5.61
CA HIS A 45 -2.65 -1.86 6.68
C HIS A 45 -3.76 -0.94 6.20
N ASP A 46 -4.88 -0.91 6.94
CA ASP A 46 -5.99 0.05 6.79
C ASP A 46 -6.53 0.14 5.34
N VAL A 47 -6.69 -1.01 4.67
CA VAL A 47 -7.16 -1.03 3.28
C VAL A 47 -8.65 -0.68 3.19
N HIS A 48 -8.96 0.43 2.54
CA HIS A 48 -10.31 0.90 2.27
C HIS A 48 -10.55 1.09 0.78
N PHE A 49 -11.70 0.64 0.29
CA PHE A 49 -12.15 0.87 -1.07
C PHE A 49 -13.41 1.73 -1.08
N THR A 50 -13.41 2.80 -1.88
CA THR A 50 -14.60 3.62 -2.11
C THR A 50 -15.31 3.15 -3.38
N GLY A 51 -16.50 2.56 -3.22
CA GLY A 51 -17.31 2.04 -4.33
C GLY A 51 -16.94 0.62 -4.74
N GLY A 52 -17.86 -0.05 -5.45
CA GLY A 52 -17.79 -1.48 -5.74
C GLY A 52 -18.70 -2.31 -4.84
N CYS A 53 -18.38 -3.59 -4.64
CA CYS A 53 -19.17 -4.47 -3.76
C CYS A 53 -18.71 -4.27 -2.31
N PRO A 54 -19.50 -3.63 -1.42
CA PRO A 54 -19.01 -3.23 -0.10
C PRO A 54 -18.53 -4.40 0.75
N GLY A 55 -19.36 -5.45 0.87
CA GLY A 55 -19.02 -6.61 1.71
C GLY A 55 -17.80 -7.40 1.24
N ASN A 56 -17.66 -7.61 -0.08
CA ASN A 56 -16.48 -8.32 -0.61
C ASN A 56 -15.21 -7.49 -0.46
N LEU A 57 -15.26 -6.17 -0.69
CA LEU A 57 -14.08 -5.32 -0.59
C LEU A 57 -13.64 -5.10 0.85
N GLU A 58 -14.58 -4.94 1.78
CA GLU A 58 -14.30 -4.92 3.21
C GLU A 58 -13.72 -6.26 3.68
N GLY A 59 -14.28 -7.38 3.22
CA GLY A 59 -13.77 -8.72 3.50
C GLY A 59 -12.33 -8.91 3.01
N ILE A 60 -12.03 -8.48 1.78
CA ILE A 60 -10.66 -8.52 1.25
C ILE A 60 -9.71 -7.69 2.11
N GLY A 61 -10.08 -6.45 2.47
CA GLY A 61 -9.26 -5.60 3.33
C GLY A 61 -8.92 -6.27 4.66
N LYS A 62 -9.92 -6.85 5.33
CA LYS A 62 -9.73 -7.61 6.58
C LYS A 62 -8.85 -8.85 6.40
N LEU A 63 -8.98 -9.56 5.28
CA LEU A 63 -8.23 -10.78 5.02
C LEU A 63 -6.74 -10.52 4.76
N ILE A 64 -6.35 -9.32 4.33
CA ILE A 64 -4.96 -8.98 3.97
C ILE A 64 -4.30 -8.01 4.96
N GLU A 65 -5.02 -7.62 6.02
CA GLU A 65 -4.53 -6.73 7.07
C GLU A 65 -3.28 -7.31 7.75
N GLY A 66 -2.22 -6.49 7.85
CA GLY A 66 -0.93 -6.86 8.41
C GLY A 66 -0.12 -7.86 7.58
N MET A 67 -0.55 -8.19 6.36
CA MET A 67 0.22 -9.10 5.50
C MET A 67 1.39 -8.39 4.82
N PRO A 68 2.54 -9.08 4.63
CA PRO A 68 3.63 -8.58 3.80
C PRO A 68 3.16 -8.27 2.37
N LEU A 69 3.62 -7.16 1.80
CA LEU A 69 3.17 -6.69 0.48
C LEU A 69 3.35 -7.75 -0.63
N ASN A 70 4.45 -8.49 -0.60
CA ASN A 70 4.72 -9.58 -1.55
C ASN A 70 3.70 -10.73 -1.44
N VAL A 71 3.25 -11.07 -0.24
CA VAL A 71 2.21 -12.09 -0.01
C VAL A 71 0.87 -11.59 -0.53
N VAL A 72 0.53 -10.32 -0.31
CA VAL A 72 -0.69 -9.70 -0.86
C VAL A 72 -0.66 -9.73 -2.38
N ALA A 73 0.44 -9.28 -3.00
CA ALA A 73 0.62 -9.28 -4.44
C ALA A 73 0.45 -10.69 -5.03
N ASN A 74 1.11 -11.69 -4.44
CA ASN A 74 1.01 -13.08 -4.91
C ASN A 74 -0.41 -13.65 -4.81
N ARG A 75 -1.21 -13.22 -3.83
CA ARG A 75 -2.59 -13.68 -3.65
C ARG A 75 -3.58 -13.00 -4.62
N LEU A 76 -3.35 -11.73 -4.94
CA LEU A 76 -4.36 -10.88 -5.59
C LEU A 76 -4.06 -10.53 -7.04
N LYS A 77 -2.80 -10.62 -7.48
CA LYS A 77 -2.37 -10.22 -8.82
C LYS A 77 -3.07 -11.05 -9.89
N GLY A 78 -3.57 -10.36 -10.92
CA GLY A 78 -4.24 -10.95 -12.07
C GLY A 78 -5.67 -11.41 -11.83
N ILE A 79 -6.25 -11.23 -10.63
CA ILE A 79 -7.67 -11.54 -10.42
C ILE A 79 -8.51 -10.64 -11.32
N ARG A 80 -9.42 -11.24 -12.09
CA ARG A 80 -10.33 -10.54 -13.01
C ARG A 80 -11.75 -10.48 -12.47
N CYS A 81 -12.45 -9.37 -12.73
CA CYS A 81 -13.87 -9.21 -12.38
C CYS A 81 -14.76 -9.43 -13.60
N GLY A 82 -15.27 -10.66 -13.78
CA GLY A 82 -16.11 -11.02 -14.92
C GLY A 82 -15.38 -10.80 -16.24
N ARG A 83 -15.95 -9.99 -17.15
CA ARG A 83 -15.34 -9.69 -18.46
C ARG A 83 -14.20 -8.65 -18.41
N LYS A 84 -14.01 -7.97 -17.27
CA LYS A 84 -12.98 -6.92 -17.15
C LYS A 84 -11.57 -7.51 -17.24
N ALA A 85 -10.60 -6.72 -17.67
CA ALA A 85 -9.19 -7.14 -17.75
C ALA A 85 -8.49 -7.20 -16.37
N THR A 86 -9.11 -6.61 -15.34
CA THR A 86 -8.59 -6.48 -13.97
C THR A 86 -9.76 -6.54 -12.95
N SER A 87 -9.46 -6.34 -11.67
CA SER A 87 -10.41 -6.29 -10.55
C SER A 87 -9.93 -5.33 -9.47
N CYS A 88 -10.80 -4.96 -8.53
CA CYS A 88 -10.39 -4.11 -7.39
C CYS A 88 -9.18 -4.67 -6.61
N PRO A 89 -9.12 -5.97 -6.23
CA PRO A 89 -7.93 -6.50 -5.58
C PRO A 89 -6.69 -6.51 -6.48
N ASP A 90 -6.83 -6.73 -7.79
CA ASP A 90 -5.70 -6.64 -8.72
C ASP A 90 -5.18 -5.20 -8.86
N GLN A 91 -6.09 -4.21 -8.87
CA GLN A 91 -5.73 -2.79 -8.85
C GLN A 91 -5.03 -2.37 -7.54
N LEU A 92 -5.37 -3.00 -6.41
CA LEU A 92 -4.62 -2.81 -5.17
C LEU A 92 -3.17 -3.29 -5.32
N VAL A 93 -2.92 -4.39 -6.05
CA VAL A 93 -1.54 -4.85 -6.30
C VAL A 93 -0.73 -3.80 -7.07
N GLN A 94 -1.34 -3.17 -8.08
CA GLN A 94 -0.70 -2.06 -8.81
C GLN A 94 -0.43 -0.86 -7.90
N ALA A 95 -1.31 -0.61 -6.94
CA ALA A 95 -1.16 0.50 -5.99
C ALA A 95 -0.01 0.29 -5.00
N ILE A 96 0.24 -0.96 -4.56
CA ILE A 96 1.30 -1.27 -3.58
C ILE A 96 2.67 -1.54 -4.21
N GLU A 97 2.75 -1.76 -5.52
CA GLU A 97 4.00 -2.10 -6.24
C GLU A 97 5.17 -1.11 -6.00
N PRO A 98 4.95 0.22 -5.91
CA PRO A 98 6.03 1.17 -5.59
C PRO A 98 6.63 1.06 -4.17
N TYR A 99 6.02 0.27 -3.28
CA TYR A 99 6.40 0.14 -1.87
C TYR A 99 6.99 -1.24 -1.52
N MET A 100 7.15 -2.11 -2.52
CA MET A 100 7.69 -3.46 -2.38
C MET A 100 9.23 -3.53 -2.43
#